data_AF-A0A8J3QY95-F1
#
_entry.id   AF-A0A8J3QY95-F1
#
_cell.length_a   1.000
_cell.length_b   1.000
_cell.length_c   1.000
_cell.angle_alpha   90.00
_cell.angle_beta   90.00
_cell.angle_gamma   90.00
#
_symmetry.space_group_name_H-M   'P 1'
#
loop_
_entity.id
_entity.type
_entity.pdbx_description
1 polymer ?
#
loop_
_entity_poly.entity_id
_entity_poly.type
_entity_poly.pdbx_seq_one_letter_code
_entity_poly.pdbx_strand_id
1 'polypeptide(L)'
;MDPFTRAGADDPDHPGYVYNLNAALQARFAFTNPADGGEMRSEPHWLLILAGRLDQARLDELRGRLELRPMGRLTDREDAHLGTRVIPGGLELDLWRNEDTEDDWAIHLDAYRGVPDEVLAQWHVRAEEAAVAVGLTVVEFRSFPGERREEQQTT
;
A
#
# COMPACT_ATOMS: atom_id res chain seq x y z
N MET A 1 8.10 -46.44 -1.73
CA MET A 1 7.55 -46.26 -3.09
C MET A 1 6.33 -45.38 -2.93
N ASP A 2 6.53 -44.08 -3.09
CA ASP A 2 5.49 -43.08 -3.33
C ASP A 2 4.81 -43.35 -4.66
N PRO A 3 3.55 -42.92 -4.81
CA PRO A 3 3.34 -41.90 -5.84
C PRO A 3 2.44 -40.76 -5.36
N PHE A 4 3.06 -39.61 -5.08
CA PHE A 4 2.40 -38.31 -5.18
C PHE A 4 2.18 -38.00 -6.66
N THR A 5 0.94 -38.11 -7.12
CA THR A 5 0.49 -37.40 -8.33
C THR A 5 -0.97 -37.01 -8.15
N ARG A 6 -1.18 -35.75 -7.79
CA ARG A 6 -2.25 -34.98 -8.43
C ARG A 6 -1.72 -33.57 -8.64
N ALA A 7 -1.30 -33.35 -9.88
CA ALA A 7 -1.17 -32.02 -10.45
C ALA A 7 -2.52 -31.31 -10.29
N GLY A 8 -2.57 -30.32 -9.41
CA GLY A 8 -3.60 -29.29 -9.43
C GLY A 8 -3.21 -28.32 -10.52
N ALA A 9 -4.11 -28.13 -11.48
CA ALA A 9 -3.88 -27.34 -12.68
C ALA A 9 -3.43 -25.91 -12.35
N ASP A 10 -2.31 -25.55 -12.95
CA ASP A 10 -1.98 -24.19 -13.35
C ASP A 10 -3.09 -23.73 -14.31
N ASP A 11 -3.93 -22.80 -13.83
CA ASP A 11 -5.03 -22.21 -14.59
C ASP A 11 -4.63 -20.77 -14.94
N PRO A 12 -4.22 -20.48 -16.19
CA PRO A 12 -3.61 -19.20 -16.55
C PRO A 12 -4.61 -18.05 -16.80
N ASP A 13 -5.90 -18.21 -16.43
CA ASP A 13 -6.97 -17.25 -16.78
C ASP A 13 -7.74 -16.70 -15.56
N HIS A 14 -7.20 -16.81 -14.34
CA HIS A 14 -7.83 -16.25 -13.15
C HIS A 14 -7.22 -14.90 -12.72
N PRO A 15 -7.96 -13.77 -12.80
CA PRO A 15 -7.58 -12.49 -12.20
C PRO A 15 -7.79 -12.51 -10.67
N GLY A 16 -7.22 -13.50 -9.97
CA GLY A 16 -7.34 -13.70 -8.53
C GLY A 16 -6.17 -13.15 -7.70
N TYR A 17 -5.12 -12.63 -8.32
CA TYR A 17 -3.83 -12.41 -7.65
C TYR A 17 -3.68 -11.07 -6.92
N VAL A 18 -4.48 -10.06 -7.26
CA VAL A 18 -4.52 -8.77 -6.55
C VAL A 18 -5.07 -8.93 -5.12
N TYR A 19 -5.81 -10.00 -4.85
CA TYR A 19 -6.47 -10.23 -3.56
C TYR A 19 -5.49 -10.54 -2.43
N ASN A 20 -4.31 -11.13 -2.71
CA ASN A 20 -3.35 -11.51 -1.68
C ASN A 20 -2.46 -10.34 -1.22
N LEU A 21 -2.06 -9.42 -2.12
CA LEU A 21 -1.34 -8.22 -1.70
C LEU A 21 -2.20 -7.33 -0.81
N ASN A 22 -3.45 -7.09 -1.23
CA ASN A 22 -4.37 -6.32 -0.43
C ASN A 22 -4.66 -7.01 0.92
N ALA A 23 -4.86 -8.32 0.96
CA ALA A 23 -5.09 -9.05 2.21
C ALA A 23 -3.84 -9.11 3.10
N ALA A 24 -2.64 -9.26 2.52
CA ALA A 24 -1.38 -9.30 3.25
C ALA A 24 -0.98 -7.92 3.79
N LEU A 25 -1.16 -6.85 3.00
CA LEU A 25 -1.01 -5.48 3.48
C LEU A 25 -2.04 -5.20 4.58
N GLN A 26 -3.33 -5.52 4.37
CA GLN A 26 -4.35 -5.37 5.40
C GLN A 26 -4.01 -6.14 6.69
N ALA A 27 -3.57 -7.39 6.60
CA ALA A 27 -3.20 -8.21 7.75
C ALA A 27 -1.94 -7.66 8.45
N ARG A 28 -0.96 -7.17 7.69
CA ARG A 28 0.28 -6.58 8.22
C ARG A 28 0.01 -5.24 8.89
N PHE A 29 -0.88 -4.41 8.36
CA PHE A 29 -1.20 -3.10 8.93
C PHE A 29 -2.23 -3.18 10.06
N ALA A 30 -3.16 -4.15 10.04
CA ALA A 30 -3.95 -4.50 11.22
C ALA A 30 -3.07 -4.89 12.43
N PHE A 31 -1.83 -5.34 12.18
CA PHE A 31 -0.86 -5.72 13.20
C PHE A 31 0.12 -4.59 13.60
N THR A 32 0.31 -3.57 12.76
CA THR A 32 1.31 -2.50 12.99
C THR A 32 0.75 -1.32 13.80
N ASN A 33 -0.38 -1.51 14.49
CA ASN A 33 -0.82 -0.65 15.59
C ASN A 33 -0.64 -1.31 16.98
N PRO A 34 0.58 -1.57 17.48
CA PRO A 34 0.79 -2.03 18.85
C PRO A 34 1.27 -0.88 19.74
N ALA A 35 0.36 -0.02 20.21
CA ALA A 35 0.62 0.80 21.38
C ALA A 35 -0.65 0.96 22.22
N ASP A 36 -0.74 0.09 23.23
CA ASP A 36 -1.70 0.09 24.34
C ASP A 36 -3.11 -0.45 24.04
N GLY A 37 -3.54 -1.42 24.84
CA GLY A 37 -4.80 -2.16 24.70
C GLY A 37 -6.06 -1.33 24.95
N GLY A 38 -6.31 -0.31 24.14
CA GLY A 38 -7.51 0.52 24.18
C GLY A 38 -8.00 0.84 22.77
N GLU A 39 -9.18 0.33 22.43
CA GLU A 39 -10.02 0.68 21.26
C GLU A 39 -9.28 0.75 19.92
N MET A 40 -9.55 -0.20 19.02
CA MET A 40 -9.17 -0.15 17.60
C MET A 40 -9.76 1.10 16.94
N ARG A 41 -9.10 2.24 17.06
CA ARG A 41 -9.47 3.45 16.34
C ARG A 41 -8.86 3.34 14.96
N SER A 42 -9.65 2.94 13.97
CA SER A 42 -9.22 2.98 12.58
C SER A 42 -8.96 4.44 12.22
N GLU A 43 -7.69 4.80 12.07
CA GLU A 43 -7.27 6.10 11.56
C GLU A 43 -7.54 6.16 10.05
N PRO A 44 -7.85 7.35 9.50
CA PRO A 44 -8.08 7.47 8.07
C PRO A 44 -6.81 7.08 7.31
N HIS A 45 -6.96 6.24 6.29
CA HIS A 45 -5.85 5.84 5.44
C HIS A 45 -6.36 5.54 4.04
N TRP A 46 -5.45 5.44 3.07
CA TRP A 46 -5.78 4.99 1.73
C TRP A 46 -4.70 4.10 1.15
N LEU A 47 -5.11 3.30 0.18
CA LEU A 47 -4.28 2.35 -0.54
C LEU A 47 -4.45 2.55 -2.05
N LEU A 48 -3.33 2.66 -2.76
CA LEU A 48 -3.27 2.75 -4.20
C LEU A 48 -2.52 1.54 -4.74
N ILE A 49 -3.20 0.69 -5.51
CA ILE A 49 -2.64 -0.50 -6.15
C ILE A 49 -2.24 -0.14 -7.57
N LEU A 50 -1.03 -0.51 -7.95
CA LEU A 50 -0.42 -0.19 -9.22
C LEU A 50 0.11 -1.45 -9.89
N ALA A 51 0.08 -1.47 -11.22
CA ALA A 51 0.69 -2.53 -12.02
C ALA A 51 1.68 -1.95 -13.02
N GLY A 52 2.76 -2.71 -13.25
CA GLY A 52 3.77 -2.42 -14.26
C GLY A 52 5.19 -2.73 -13.78
N ARG A 53 6.11 -2.81 -14.76
CA ARG A 53 7.53 -3.04 -14.49
C ARG A 53 8.24 -1.76 -14.10
N LEU A 54 8.92 -1.79 -12.95
CA LEU A 54 9.97 -0.85 -12.61
C LEU A 54 11.33 -1.52 -12.73
N ASP A 55 12.27 -0.83 -13.36
CA ASP A 55 13.70 -1.03 -13.12
C ASP A 55 14.17 -0.08 -12.00
N GLN A 56 15.41 -0.26 -11.55
CA GLN A 56 15.94 0.48 -10.40
C GLN A 56 15.91 2.01 -10.63
N ALA A 57 16.18 2.46 -11.85
CA ALA A 57 16.14 3.88 -12.19
C ALA A 57 14.73 4.48 -12.03
N ARG A 58 13.69 3.78 -12.52
CA ARG A 58 12.30 4.23 -12.36
C ARG A 58 11.81 4.14 -10.92
N LEU A 59 12.25 3.14 -10.17
CA LEU A 59 11.97 3.07 -8.73
C LEU A 59 12.59 4.26 -7.99
N ASP A 60 13.84 4.59 -8.27
CA ASP A 60 14.51 5.74 -7.64
C ASP A 60 13.87 7.07 -8.09
N GLU A 61 13.38 7.17 -9.33
CA GLU A 61 12.57 8.31 -9.77
C GLU A 61 11.25 8.42 -9.01
N LEU A 62 10.50 7.33 -8.85
CA LEU A 62 9.25 7.29 -8.09
C LEU A 62 9.48 7.72 -6.63
N ARG A 63 10.50 7.15 -6.00
CA ARG A 63 10.94 7.54 -4.65
C ARG A 63 11.30 9.01 -4.59
N GLY A 64 12.02 9.54 -5.58
CA GLY A 64 12.39 10.96 -5.64
C GLY A 64 11.16 11.89 -5.74
N ARG A 65 10.19 11.56 -6.60
CA ARG A 65 8.95 12.35 -6.78
C ARG A 65 8.09 12.41 -5.51
N LEU A 66 8.06 11.29 -4.78
CA LEU A 66 7.34 11.15 -3.51
C LEU A 66 8.19 11.53 -2.30
N GLU A 67 9.46 11.88 -2.50
CA GLU A 67 10.48 12.17 -1.48
C GLU A 67 10.56 11.06 -0.41
N LEU A 68 10.45 9.80 -0.84
CA LEU A 68 10.59 8.63 0.00
C LEU A 68 12.06 8.44 0.40
N ARG A 69 12.29 8.06 1.64
CA ARG A 69 13.56 7.47 2.06
C ARG A 69 13.63 6.06 1.49
N PRO A 70 14.72 5.69 0.78
CA PRO A 70 14.85 4.36 0.22
C PRO A 70 14.96 3.32 1.33
N MET A 71 14.17 2.26 1.23
CA MET A 71 14.26 1.04 2.03
C MET A 71 14.54 -0.09 1.03
N GLY A 72 15.70 -0.74 1.07
CA GLY A 72 16.03 -1.84 0.13
C GLY A 72 16.19 -1.43 -1.35
N ARG A 73 16.41 -2.43 -2.22
CA ARG A 73 16.53 -2.29 -3.68
C ARG A 73 15.69 -3.35 -4.40
N LEU A 74 15.44 -3.14 -5.69
CA LEU A 74 14.71 -4.11 -6.51
C LEU A 74 15.38 -5.48 -6.57
N THR A 75 16.71 -5.52 -6.51
CA THR A 75 17.50 -6.75 -6.56
C THR A 75 17.38 -7.59 -5.28
N ASP A 76 16.94 -6.99 -4.18
CA ASP A 76 16.76 -7.67 -2.91
C ASP A 76 15.36 -8.29 -2.91
N ARG A 77 15.29 -9.59 -3.22
CA ARG A 77 14.00 -10.30 -3.33
C ARG A 77 13.22 -10.38 -2.02
N GLU A 78 13.91 -10.29 -0.89
CA GLU A 78 13.31 -10.36 0.45
C GLU A 78 12.72 -9.00 0.88
N ASP A 79 13.03 -7.91 0.16
CA ASP A 79 12.49 -6.58 0.46
C ASP A 79 11.17 -6.35 -0.31
N ALA A 80 10.07 -6.40 0.43
CA ALA A 80 8.76 -5.93 -0.03
C ALA A 80 8.58 -4.43 0.23
N HIS A 81 9.20 -3.89 1.29
CA HIS A 81 9.08 -2.48 1.66
C HIS A 81 10.19 -1.67 1.00
N LEU A 82 9.81 -0.86 0.02
CA LEU A 82 10.76 -0.18 -0.86
C LEU A 82 10.91 1.33 -0.60
N GLY A 83 10.15 1.92 0.32
CA GLY A 83 10.45 3.27 0.75
C GLY A 83 9.37 3.83 1.66
N THR A 84 9.77 4.76 2.52
CA THR A 84 8.89 5.36 3.51
C THR A 84 9.13 6.86 3.61
N ARG A 85 8.08 7.62 3.92
CA ARG A 85 8.16 9.04 4.21
C ARG A 85 7.18 9.42 5.32
N VAL A 86 7.75 9.92 6.41
CA VAL A 86 6.99 10.69 7.40
C VAL A 86 6.81 12.11 6.90
N ILE A 87 5.56 12.52 6.74
CA ILE A 87 5.13 13.83 6.29
C ILE A 87 4.64 14.63 7.51
N PRO A 88 5.04 15.92 7.64
CA PRO A 88 4.55 16.78 8.72
C PRO A 88 3.02 16.87 8.75
N GLY A 89 2.45 16.96 9.96
CA GLY A 89 1.00 16.91 10.15
C GLY A 89 0.46 15.52 10.41
N GLY A 90 1.36 14.53 10.54
CA GLY A 90 0.98 13.18 10.95
C GLY A 90 0.49 12.35 9.77
N LEU A 91 1.27 12.34 8.70
CA LEU A 91 1.04 11.45 7.57
C LEU A 91 2.26 10.54 7.42
N GLU A 92 2.05 9.27 7.10
CA GLU A 92 3.11 8.34 6.74
C GLU A 92 2.76 7.73 5.39
N LEU A 93 3.72 7.75 4.46
CA LEU A 93 3.56 7.24 3.10
C LEU A 93 4.58 6.14 2.86
N ASP A 94 4.12 4.96 2.49
CA ASP A 94 4.97 3.80 2.22
C ASP A 94 4.77 3.25 0.81
N LEU A 95 5.85 2.72 0.25
CA LEU A 95 5.88 2.06 -1.06
C LEU A 95 6.23 0.59 -0.88
N TRP A 96 5.39 -0.28 -1.41
CA TRP A 96 5.53 -1.72 -1.33
C TRP A 96 5.54 -2.36 -2.72
N ARG A 97 6.31 -3.44 -2.86
CA ARG A 97 6.24 -4.38 -3.99
C ARG A 97 5.56 -5.65 -3.51
N ASN A 98 4.75 -6.27 -4.36
CA ASN A 98 4.23 -7.59 -4.10
C ASN A 98 5.34 -8.65 -4.24
N GLU A 99 5.52 -9.49 -3.23
CA GLU A 99 6.53 -10.56 -3.26
C GLU A 99 6.14 -11.67 -4.26
N ASP A 100 4.84 -11.87 -4.47
CA ASP A 100 4.33 -12.90 -5.38
C ASP A 100 4.37 -12.48 -6.85
N THR A 101 4.34 -11.17 -7.13
CA THR A 101 4.28 -10.61 -8.48
C THR A 101 5.22 -9.40 -8.59
N GLU A 102 6.32 -9.57 -9.34
CA GLU A 102 7.34 -8.51 -9.52
C GLU A 102 6.81 -7.23 -10.22
N ASP A 103 5.59 -7.30 -10.76
CA ASP A 103 4.92 -6.24 -11.51
C ASP A 103 3.81 -5.53 -10.71
N ASP A 104 3.50 -5.95 -9.47
CA ASP A 104 2.47 -5.31 -8.64
C ASP A 104 3.07 -4.51 -7.50
N TRP A 105 2.48 -3.33 -7.27
CA TRP A 105 2.97 -2.36 -6.32
C TRP A 105 1.82 -1.77 -5.51
N ALA A 106 2.14 -1.29 -4.32
CA ALA A 106 1.19 -0.56 -3.50
C ALA A 106 1.84 0.69 -2.93
N ILE A 107 1.11 1.80 -2.99
CA ILE A 107 1.39 3.00 -2.21
C ILE A 107 0.34 3.08 -1.12
N HIS A 108 0.79 3.19 0.12
CA HIS A 108 -0.07 3.30 1.30
C HIS A 108 0.15 4.64 1.96
N LEU A 109 -0.92 5.28 2.42
CA LEU A 109 -0.83 6.48 3.25
C LEU A 109 -1.68 6.32 4.50
N ASP A 110 -1.00 6.35 5.65
CA ASP A 110 -1.61 6.43 6.97
C ASP A 110 -1.71 7.88 7.42
N ALA A 111 -2.84 8.25 8.03
CA ALA A 111 -3.04 9.57 8.57
C ALA A 111 -3.43 9.54 10.03
N TYR A 112 -2.60 10.15 10.87
CA TYR A 112 -2.94 10.34 12.27
C TYR A 112 -4.15 11.27 12.44
N ARG A 113 -4.83 11.15 13.58
CA ARG A 113 -6.04 11.94 13.89
C ARG A 113 -5.88 13.43 13.58
N GLY A 114 -6.84 13.97 12.81
CA GLY A 114 -7.02 15.40 12.59
C GLY A 114 -6.50 15.90 11.24
N VAL A 115 -5.97 15.02 10.39
CA VAL A 115 -5.63 15.37 9.01
C VAL A 115 -6.90 15.61 8.18
N PRO A 116 -7.02 16.76 7.49
CA PRO A 116 -8.17 17.04 6.63
C PRO A 116 -8.24 16.12 5.41
N ASP A 117 -9.45 15.73 4.99
CA ASP A 117 -9.66 14.93 3.77
C ASP A 117 -9.07 15.59 2.51
N GLU A 118 -9.05 16.92 2.44
CA GLU A 118 -8.44 17.66 1.33
C GLU A 118 -6.93 17.39 1.22
N VAL A 119 -6.25 17.23 2.35
CA VAL A 119 -4.81 16.90 2.37
C VAL A 119 -4.60 15.47 1.93
N LEU A 120 -5.44 14.53 2.37
CA LEU A 120 -5.41 13.13 1.92
C LEU A 120 -5.63 13.03 0.39
N ALA A 121 -6.60 13.78 -0.13
CA ALA A 121 -6.90 13.82 -1.56
C ALA A 121 -5.74 14.41 -2.38
N GLN A 122 -5.07 15.45 -1.88
CA GLN A 122 -3.87 16.01 -2.53
C GLN A 122 -2.73 14.99 -2.61
N TRP A 123 -2.51 14.22 -1.54
CA TRP A 123 -1.50 13.17 -1.54
C TRP A 123 -1.85 12.01 -2.47
N HIS A 124 -3.13 11.64 -2.55
CA HIS A 124 -3.59 10.66 -3.52
C HIS A 124 -3.28 11.09 -4.97
N VAL A 125 -3.66 12.32 -5.36
CA VAL A 125 -3.38 12.86 -6.70
C VAL A 125 -1.87 12.86 -6.97
N ARG A 126 -1.07 13.30 -6.01
CA ARG A 126 0.40 13.32 -6.15
C ARG A 126 0.98 11.91 -6.31
N ALA A 127 0.46 10.92 -5.57
CA ALA A 127 0.89 9.53 -5.67
C ALA A 127 0.56 8.91 -7.04
N GLU A 128 -0.66 9.15 -7.53
CA GLU A 128 -1.09 8.73 -8.85
C GLU A 128 -0.23 9.37 -9.96
N GLU A 129 -0.04 10.68 -9.95
CA GLU A 129 0.78 11.38 -10.95
C GLU A 129 2.24 10.88 -10.95
N ALA A 130 2.80 10.62 -9.77
CA ALA A 130 4.16 10.08 -9.65
C ALA A 130 4.26 8.66 -10.21
N ALA A 131 3.28 7.80 -9.93
CA ALA A 131 3.21 6.44 -10.45
C ALA A 131 3.09 6.42 -11.99
N VAL A 132 2.17 7.21 -12.53
CA VAL A 132 1.95 7.31 -13.98
C VAL A 132 3.20 7.84 -14.68
N ALA A 133 3.90 8.81 -14.11
CA ALA A 133 5.10 9.38 -14.70
C ALA A 133 6.25 8.38 -14.85
N VAL A 134 6.33 7.36 -14.00
CA VAL A 134 7.33 6.28 -14.11
C VAL A 134 6.82 5.07 -14.91
N GLY A 135 5.63 5.17 -15.51
CA GLY A 135 5.06 4.16 -16.37
C GLY A 135 4.26 3.06 -15.66
N LEU A 136 3.86 3.28 -14.40
CA LEU A 136 2.90 2.40 -13.72
C LEU A 136 1.46 2.77 -14.12
N THR A 137 0.58 1.78 -14.06
CA THR A 137 -0.86 1.95 -14.24
C THR A 137 -1.55 1.82 -12.89
N VAL A 138 -2.45 2.76 -12.56
CA VAL A 138 -3.33 2.62 -11.39
C VAL A 138 -4.36 1.53 -11.68
N VAL A 139 -4.34 0.49 -10.86
CA VAL A 139 -5.29 -0.62 -10.95
C VAL A 139 -6.48 -0.35 -10.03
N GLU A 140 -6.20 0.13 -8.82
CA GLU A 140 -7.24 0.31 -7.81
C GLU A 140 -6.87 1.42 -6.82
N PHE A 141 -7.87 2.17 -6.38
CA PHE A 141 -7.79 3.08 -5.25
C PHE A 141 -8.82 2.69 -4.20
N ARG A 142 -8.41 2.62 -2.93
CA ARG A 142 -9.31 2.40 -1.79
C ARG A 142 -9.05 3.43 -0.71
N SER A 143 -10.12 4.09 -0.26
CA SER A 143 -10.12 4.96 0.90
C SER A 143 -10.75 4.27 2.10
N PHE A 144 -10.13 4.36 3.26
CA PHE A 144 -10.64 3.84 4.52
C PHE A 144 -10.90 5.04 5.43
N PRO A 145 -12.16 5.49 5.54
CA PRO A 145 -12.49 6.59 6.44
C PRO A 145 -12.22 6.14 7.88
N GLY A 146 -11.58 7.00 8.66
CA GLY A 146 -11.46 6.75 10.09
C GLY A 146 -12.83 6.77 10.76
N GLU A 147 -13.00 6.06 11.87
CA GLU A 147 -14.25 6.09 12.63
C GLU A 147 -14.52 7.53 13.12
N ARG A 148 -15.42 8.23 12.42
CA ARG A 148 -16.03 9.45 12.95
C ARG A 148 -16.88 9.03 14.13
N ARG A 149 -16.61 9.56 15.32
CA ARG A 149 -17.63 9.59 16.37
C ARG A 149 -18.82 10.35 15.77
N GLU A 150 -19.88 9.64 15.42
CA GLU A 150 -21.21 10.21 15.57
C GLU A 150 -21.29 10.63 17.03
N GLU A 151 -21.14 11.92 17.27
CA GLU A 151 -21.63 12.53 18.49
C GLU A 151 -23.11 12.15 18.54
N GLN A 152 -23.43 11.14 19.35
CA GLN A 152 -24.79 10.87 19.76
C GLN A 152 -25.29 12.16 20.42
N GLN A 153 -25.92 13.01 19.61
CA GLN A 153 -26.84 14.04 20.08
C GLN A 153 -28.03 13.29 20.67
N THR A 154 -27.84 12.74 21.87
CA THR A 154 -28.97 12.36 22.70
C THR A 154 -29.51 13.66 23.29
N THR A 155 -30.59 14.11 22.65
CA THR A 155 -31.49 15.17 23.09
C THR A 155 -32.06 14.89 24.48
#